data_AF-A0A1X0CRX1-F1
#
_entry.id   AF-A0A1X0CRX1-F1
#
_cell.length_a   1.000
_cell.length_b   1.000
_cell.length_c   1.000
_cell.angle_alpha   90.00
_cell.angle_beta   90.00
_cell.angle_gamma   90.00
#
_symmetry.space_group_name_H-M   'P 1'
#
loop_
_entity.id
_entity.type
_entity.pdbx_description
1 polymer ?
#
loop_
_entity_poly.entity_id
_entity_poly.type
_entity_poly.pdbx_seq_one_letter_code
_entity_poly.pdbx_strand_id
1 'polypeptide(L)'
;MASKRTRTPARPATKLRAVGPDERPDPPAEPAPPAAPKSLAEAAADGTYLELLEAQRALLAQSVLHETGQVKMTAHKELRAVAKEIETIKAAATGTATSVAAGEHDEPWDSTAL
;
A
#
# COMPACT_ATOMS: atom_id res chain seq x y z
N MET A 1 45.31 18.87 -15.95
CA MET A 1 44.40 18.76 -14.80
C MET A 1 43.67 17.43 -14.89
N ALA A 2 43.96 16.47 -14.02
CA ALA A 2 43.39 15.12 -14.08
C ALA A 2 42.38 14.92 -12.94
N SER A 3 41.09 14.81 -13.30
CA SER A 3 39.99 14.57 -12.37
C SER A 3 40.12 13.20 -11.69
N LYS A 4 40.29 13.21 -10.37
CA LYS A 4 40.28 12.02 -9.52
C LYS A 4 38.84 11.53 -9.38
N ARG A 5 38.49 10.41 -10.01
CA ARG A 5 37.23 9.69 -9.78
C ARG A 5 37.33 8.96 -8.45
N THR A 6 36.58 9.41 -7.44
CA THR A 6 36.44 8.73 -6.16
C THR A 6 35.59 7.47 -6.34
N ARG A 7 36.19 6.30 -6.12
CA ARG A 7 35.51 5.00 -6.15
C ARG A 7 34.73 4.82 -4.84
N THR A 8 33.42 4.64 -4.94
CA THR A 8 32.55 4.25 -3.80
C THR A 8 33.00 2.88 -3.27
N PRO A 9 33.16 2.65 -1.96
CA PRO A 9 33.50 1.33 -1.45
C PRO A 9 32.32 0.37 -1.64
N ALA A 10 32.57 -0.76 -2.29
CA ALA A 10 31.63 -1.85 -2.39
C ALA A 10 31.33 -2.41 -0.98
N ARG A 11 30.04 -2.63 -0.69
CA ARG A 11 29.57 -3.28 0.54
C ARG A 11 30.24 -4.66 0.66
N PRO A 12 30.83 -5.03 1.81
CA PRO A 12 31.55 -6.29 1.94
C PRO A 12 30.59 -7.45 1.68
N ALA A 13 30.97 -8.35 0.79
CA ALA A 13 30.21 -9.56 0.50
C ALA A 13 30.12 -10.41 1.77
N THR A 14 28.89 -10.72 2.20
CA THR A 14 28.64 -11.64 3.30
C THR A 14 29.27 -12.99 2.95
N LYS A 15 30.32 -13.38 3.67
CA LYS A 15 30.97 -14.68 3.48
C LYS A 15 29.99 -15.77 3.92
N LEU A 16 29.45 -16.51 2.95
CA LEU A 16 28.65 -17.69 3.23
C LEU A 16 29.59 -18.77 3.82
N ARG A 17 29.32 -19.19 5.05
CA ARG A 17 30.02 -20.30 5.71
C ARG A 17 29.22 -21.58 5.49
N ALA A 18 29.92 -22.69 5.22
CA ALA A 18 29.31 -24.01 5.18
C ALA A 18 28.83 -24.39 6.59
N VAL A 19 27.55 -24.75 6.70
CA VAL A 19 26.91 -25.26 7.92
C VAL A 19 27.44 -26.68 8.17
N GLY A 20 27.92 -26.96 9.39
CA GLY A 20 28.40 -28.30 9.77
C GLY A 20 27.27 -29.33 9.80
N PRO A 21 27.57 -30.65 9.72
CA PRO A 21 26.56 -31.72 9.69
C PRO A 21 25.64 -31.76 10.92
N ASP A 22 26.07 -31.19 12.05
CA ASP A 22 25.32 -31.10 13.31
C ASP A 22 24.86 -29.66 13.64
N GLU A 23 25.14 -28.69 12.77
CA GLU A 23 24.77 -27.29 12.97
C GLU A 23 23.34 -27.10 12.45
N ARG A 24 22.37 -27.15 13.38
CA ARG A 24 20.99 -26.78 13.07
C ARG A 24 20.95 -25.26 12.86
N PRO A 25 20.52 -24.74 11.71
CA PRO A 25 20.29 -23.31 11.57
C PRO A 25 19.30 -22.89 12.66
N ASP A 26 19.61 -21.81 13.38
CA ASP A 26 18.65 -21.19 14.29
C ASP A 26 17.34 -21.00 13.53
N PRO A 27 16.18 -21.35 14.14
CA PRO A 27 14.90 -21.13 13.49
C PRO A 27 14.85 -19.66 13.05
N PRO A 28 14.32 -19.36 11.85
CA PRO A 28 14.15 -17.98 11.40
C PRO A 28 13.46 -17.23 12.54
N ALA A 29 14.05 -16.11 12.98
CA ALA A 29 13.44 -15.26 13.99
C ALA A 29 11.97 -15.08 13.61
N GLU A 30 11.07 -15.45 14.52
CA GLU A 30 9.63 -15.32 14.29
C GLU A 30 9.36 -13.93 13.71
N PRO A 31 8.63 -13.83 12.59
CA PRO A 31 8.30 -12.54 12.03
C PRO A 31 7.61 -11.75 13.13
N ALA A 32 8.18 -10.59 13.47
CA ALA A 32 7.61 -9.71 14.47
C ALA A 32 6.11 -9.52 14.17
N PRO A 33 5.23 -9.60 15.18
CA PRO A 33 3.81 -9.43 14.95
C PRO A 33 3.60 -8.12 14.19
N PRO A 34 2.71 -8.09 13.19
CA PRO A 34 2.45 -6.87 12.43
C PRO A 34 2.13 -5.76 13.42
N ALA A 35 2.84 -4.64 13.31
CA ALA A 35 2.63 -3.48 14.17
C ALA A 35 1.13 -3.15 14.15
N ALA A 36 0.55 -2.99 15.34
CA ALA A 36 -0.87 -2.68 15.45
C ALA A 36 -1.16 -1.42 14.63
N PRO A 37 -2.25 -1.42 13.83
CA PRO A 37 -2.61 -0.23 13.06
C PRO A 37 -2.79 0.94 14.02
N LYS A 38 -2.20 2.09 13.68
CA LYS A 38 -2.32 3.33 14.45
C LYS A 38 -3.80 3.65 14.67
N SER A 39 -4.15 4.09 15.87
CA SER A 39 -5.45 4.69 16.12
C SER A 39 -5.62 5.98 15.31
N LEU A 40 -6.85 6.46 15.12
CA LEU A 40 -7.10 7.70 14.36
C LEU A 40 -6.36 8.90 14.97
N ALA A 41 -6.29 8.98 16.29
CA ALA A 41 -5.59 10.06 16.99
C ALA A 41 -4.07 10.00 16.76
N GLU A 42 -3.47 8.82 16.83
CA GLU A 42 -2.04 8.62 16.57
C GLU A 42 -1.69 8.86 15.09
N ALA A 43 -2.55 8.40 14.18
CA ALA A 43 -2.38 8.63 12.76
C ALA A 43 -2.57 10.11 12.38
N ALA A 44 -3.43 10.85 13.09
CA ALA A 44 -3.61 12.29 12.88
C ALA A 44 -2.44 13.13 13.43
N ALA A 45 -1.77 12.67 14.49
CA ALA A 45 -0.64 13.37 15.08
C ALA A 45 0.63 13.20 14.23
N ASP A 46 1.00 11.94 13.93
CA ASP A 46 2.31 11.60 13.38
C ASP A 46 2.23 10.55 12.24
N GLY A 47 1.04 10.32 11.68
CA GLY A 47 0.82 9.36 10.61
C GLY A 47 1.03 9.93 9.21
N THR A 48 1.33 9.05 8.26
CA THR A 48 1.18 9.36 6.84
C THR A 48 -0.29 9.51 6.48
N TYR A 49 -0.58 10.17 5.37
CA TYR A 49 -1.97 10.28 4.88
C TYR A 49 -2.63 8.91 4.67
N LEU A 50 -1.86 7.91 4.21
CA LEU A 50 -2.35 6.54 4.07
C LEU A 50 -2.72 5.93 5.42
N GLU A 51 -1.88 6.10 6.45
CA GLU A 51 -2.16 5.61 7.81
C GLU A 51 -3.40 6.29 8.41
N LEU A 52 -3.60 7.58 8.14
CA LEU A 52 -4.81 8.32 8.56
C LEU A 52 -6.07 7.75 7.90
N LEU A 53 -6.04 7.51 6.59
CA LEU A 53 -7.15 6.92 5.85
C LEU A 53 -7.46 5.49 6.31
N GLU A 54 -6.43 4.69 6.59
CA GLU A 54 -6.60 3.33 7.11
C GLU A 54 -7.24 3.33 8.51
N ALA A 55 -6.80 4.24 9.39
CA ALA A 55 -7.41 4.43 10.70
C ALA A 55 -8.87 4.92 10.60
N GLN A 56 -9.15 5.86 9.70
CA GLN A 56 -10.52 6.36 9.44
C GLN A 56 -11.42 5.25 8.91
N ARG A 57 -10.91 4.41 7.99
CA ARG A 57 -11.63 3.24 7.46
C ARG A 57 -12.00 2.26 8.58
N ALA A 58 -11.06 1.97 9.48
CA ALA A 58 -11.29 1.06 10.61
C ALA A 58 -12.38 1.60 11.56
N LEU A 59 -12.37 2.91 11.81
CA LEU A 59 -13.38 3.56 12.66
C LEU A 59 -14.78 3.54 12.00
N LEU A 60 -14.87 3.92 10.71
CA LEU A 60 -16.13 3.89 9.97
C LEU A 60 -16.71 2.47 9.87
N ALA A 61 -15.86 1.46 9.68
CA ALA A 61 -16.30 0.07 9.65
C ALA A 61 -16.94 -0.37 10.97
N GLN A 62 -16.44 0.12 12.11
CA GLN A 62 -17.05 -0.13 13.42
C GLN A 62 -18.39 0.63 13.57
N SER A 63 -18.44 1.90 13.18
CA SER A 63 -19.66 2.72 13.28
C SER A 63 -20.82 2.15 12.45
N VAL A 64 -20.55 1.63 11.24
CA VAL A 64 -21.55 1.00 10.36
C VAL A 64 -22.26 -0.19 11.00
N LEU A 65 -21.63 -0.91 11.93
CA LEU A 65 -22.23 -2.05 12.62
C LEU A 65 -23.29 -1.62 13.66
N HIS A 66 -23.16 -0.42 14.20
CA HIS A 66 -23.99 0.08 15.30
C HIS A 66 -25.04 1.10 14.85
N GLU A 67 -24.88 1.69 13.68
CA GLU A 67 -25.78 2.72 13.16
C GLU A 67 -26.95 2.15 12.32
N THR A 68 -28.01 2.95 12.16
CA THR A 68 -29.18 2.60 11.36
C THR A 68 -29.61 3.74 10.41
N GLY A 69 -30.41 3.39 9.39
CA GLY A 69 -31.03 4.36 8.49
C GLY A 69 -30.02 5.23 7.72
N GLN A 70 -30.28 6.53 7.70
CA GLN A 70 -29.52 7.51 6.92
C GLN A 70 -28.06 7.63 7.37
N VAL A 71 -27.79 7.46 8.67
CA VAL A 71 -26.44 7.56 9.23
C VAL A 71 -25.59 6.40 8.71
N LYS A 72 -26.13 5.18 8.78
CA LYS A 72 -25.50 3.98 8.18
C LYS A 72 -25.26 4.14 6.67
N MET A 73 -26.22 4.66 5.92
CA MET A 73 -26.02 4.91 4.49
C MET A 73 -24.91 5.92 4.20
N THR A 74 -24.80 6.96 5.03
CA THR A 74 -23.75 7.97 4.92
C THR A 74 -22.40 7.35 5.25
N ALA A 75 -22.31 6.61 6.36
CA ALA A 75 -21.09 5.88 6.74
C ALA A 75 -20.63 4.90 5.65
N HIS A 76 -21.55 4.21 4.96
CA HIS A 76 -21.21 3.38 3.79
C HIS A 76 -20.67 4.18 2.60
N LYS A 77 -21.20 5.38 2.33
CA LYS A 77 -20.70 6.26 1.25
C LYS A 77 -19.29 6.75 1.56
N GLU A 78 -19.07 7.19 2.80
CA GLU A 78 -17.75 7.61 3.28
C GLU A 78 -16.74 6.47 3.25
N LEU A 79 -17.14 5.26 3.68
CA LEU A 79 -16.29 4.07 3.62
C LEU A 79 -15.86 3.76 2.17
N ARG A 80 -16.78 3.91 1.21
CA ARG A 80 -16.48 3.72 -0.21
C ARG A 80 -15.50 4.78 -0.73
N ALA A 81 -15.65 6.04 -0.32
CA ALA A 81 -14.75 7.12 -0.72
C ALA A 81 -13.33 6.87 -0.19
N VAL A 82 -13.21 6.56 1.11
CA VAL A 82 -11.93 6.26 1.76
C VAL A 82 -11.26 5.03 1.14
N ALA A 83 -12.02 3.98 0.82
CA ALA A 83 -11.48 2.78 0.19
C ALA A 83 -10.84 3.06 -1.17
N LYS A 84 -11.52 3.84 -2.02
CA LYS A 84 -11.00 4.24 -3.34
C LYS A 84 -9.74 5.09 -3.24
N GLU A 85 -9.69 6.00 -2.27
CA GLU A 85 -8.51 6.84 -2.05
C GLU A 85 -7.31 5.98 -1.64
N ILE A 86 -7.50 5.03 -0.72
CA ILE A 86 -6.45 4.08 -0.32
C ILE A 86 -5.95 3.26 -1.53
N GLU A 87 -6.86 2.76 -2.36
CA GLU A 87 -6.51 2.03 -3.58
C GLU A 87 -5.70 2.91 -4.55
N THR A 88 -6.09 4.18 -4.72
CA THR A 88 -5.40 5.14 -5.57
C THR A 88 -3.96 5.39 -5.09
N ILE A 89 -3.79 5.63 -3.79
CA ILE A 89 -2.47 5.84 -3.17
C ILE A 89 -1.61 4.58 -3.31
N LYS A 90 -2.18 3.39 -3.07
CA LYS A 90 -1.45 2.12 -3.18
C LYS A 90 -1.05 1.82 -4.62
N ALA A 91 -1.94 2.04 -5.60
CA ALA A 91 -1.64 1.86 -7.02
C ALA A 91 -0.55 2.82 -7.51
N ALA A 92 -0.57 4.07 -7.04
CA ALA A 92 0.48 5.04 -7.33
C ALA A 92 1.84 4.60 -6.74
N ALA A 93 1.85 4.07 -5.51
CA ALA A 93 3.07 3.61 -4.85
C ALA A 93 3.69 2.36 -5.52
N THR A 94 2.88 1.46 -6.06
CA THR A 94 3.36 0.22 -6.71
C THR A 94 3.67 0.40 -8.20
N GLY A 95 3.52 1.62 -8.76
CA GLY A 95 3.69 1.87 -10.19
C GLY A 95 2.69 1.10 -11.07
N THR A 96 1.65 0.54 -10.45
CA THR A 96 0.61 -0.29 -11.08
C THR A 96 -0.66 0.53 -11.28
N ALA A 97 -0.54 1.84 -11.38
CA ALA A 97 -1.59 2.68 -11.95
C ALA A 97 -1.80 2.20 -13.39
N THR A 98 -2.72 1.25 -13.57
CA THR A 98 -3.20 0.83 -14.87
C THR A 98 -3.86 2.06 -15.47
N SER A 99 -3.06 2.84 -16.19
CA SER A 99 -3.52 3.89 -17.07
C SER A 99 -4.60 3.26 -17.94
N VAL A 100 -5.86 3.68 -17.79
CA VAL A 100 -6.90 3.36 -18.76
C VAL A 100 -6.33 3.78 -20.11
N ALA A 101 -6.17 2.81 -21.01
CA ALA A 101 -5.37 2.95 -22.20
C ALA A 101 -5.73 4.24 -22.97
N ALA A 102 -4.89 5.27 -22.83
CA ALA A 102 -4.86 6.41 -23.73
C ALA A 102 -4.26 5.93 -25.05
N GLY A 103 -5.03 5.18 -25.83
CA GLY A 103 -4.54 4.53 -27.04
C GLY A 103 -5.50 3.55 -27.70
N GLU A 104 -6.63 3.21 -27.09
CA GLU A 104 -7.70 2.54 -27.83
C GLU A 104 -8.36 3.57 -28.75
N HIS A 105 -8.09 3.44 -30.05
CA HIS A 105 -8.80 4.17 -31.08
C HIS A 105 -10.28 3.73 -31.03
N ASP A 106 -11.19 4.66 -30.74
CA ASP A 106 -12.61 4.41 -30.92
C ASP A 106 -12.85 3.95 -32.37
N GLU A 107 -13.51 2.80 -32.54
CA GLU A 107 -13.97 2.39 -33.86
C GLU A 107 -14.96 3.43 -34.39
N PRO A 108 -14.91 3.77 -35.69
CA PRO A 108 -15.87 4.70 -36.26
C PRO A 108 -17.28 4.13 -36.14
N TRP A 109 -18.21 4.96 -35.68
CA TRP A 109 -19.63 4.61 -35.57
C TRP A 109 -20.18 4.09 -36.90
N ASP A 110 -20.69 2.86 -36.92
CA ASP A 110 -21.34 2.26 -38.08
C ASP A 110 -22.83 2.62 -38.14
N SER A 111 -23.18 3.56 -39.02
CA SER A 111 -24.56 3.98 -39.25
C SER A 111 -25.38 3.02 -40.13
N THR A 112 -24.80 1.90 -40.60
CA THR A 112 -25.46 0.94 -41.48
C THR A 112 -26.20 -0.19 -40.75
N ALA A 113 -26.10 -0.23 -39.41
CA ALA A 113 -26.81 -1.17 -38.56
C ALA A 113 -28.28 -0.80 -38.26
N LEU A 114 -28.91 0.05 -39.10
CA LEU A 114 -30.32 0.46 -39.02
C LEU A 114 -31.18 -0.17 -40.11
#